data_AF-A0A078BEU0-F1
#
_entry.id   AF-A0A078BEU0-F1
#
_cell.length_a   1.000
_cell.length_b   1.000
_cell.length_c   1.000
_cell.angle_alpha   90.00
_cell.angle_beta   90.00
_cell.angle_gamma   90.00
#
_symmetry.space_group_name_H-M   'P 1'
#
loop_
_entity.id
_entity.type
_entity.pdbx_description
1 polymer ?
#
loop_
_entity_poly.entity_id
_entity_poly.type
_entity_poly.pdbx_seq_one_letter_code
_entity_poly.pdbx_strand_id
1 'polypeptide(L)'
;MLNDLLELPQRVIAFARIGLRTSPADIEAAIRCLDQAQNSMRSAGQSAVALHPARAALASLRWGHLPHRDVCISAVSSLGAVMVLGESVEET
;
A
#
# COMPACT_ATOMS: atom_id res chain seq x y z
N MET A 1 -1.63 14.48 -1.44
CA MET A 1 -0.53 14.11 -0.51
C MET A 1 -0.19 12.64 -0.69
N LEU A 2 1.02 12.22 -0.30
CA LEU A 2 1.41 10.80 -0.34
C LEU A 2 0.44 9.91 0.45
N ASN A 3 -0.13 10.43 1.54
CA ASN A 3 -1.11 9.74 2.37
C ASN A 3 -2.40 9.37 1.62
N ASP A 4 -2.94 10.29 0.82
CA ASP A 4 -4.14 10.03 0.02
C ASP A 4 -3.94 8.84 -0.94
N LEU A 5 -2.72 8.67 -1.44
CA LEU A 5 -2.35 7.55 -2.32
C LEU A 5 -2.21 6.22 -1.57
N LEU A 6 -1.92 6.24 -0.26
CA LEU A 6 -1.65 5.03 0.52
C LEU A 6 -2.87 4.54 1.31
N GLU A 7 -3.88 5.37 1.53
CA GLU A 7 -5.09 5.01 2.27
C GLU A 7 -5.85 3.84 1.62
N LEU A 8 -6.11 3.92 0.30
CA LEU A 8 -6.83 2.88 -0.43
C LEU A 8 -6.07 1.53 -0.42
N PRO A 9 -4.76 1.47 -0.77
CA PRO A 9 -3.95 0.27 -0.60
C PRO A 9 -4.03 -0.33 0.81
N GLN A 10 -3.88 0.51 1.84
CA GLN A 10 -3.92 0.06 3.23
C GLN A 10 -5.27 -0.57 3.57
N ARG A 11 -6.39 0.07 3.19
CA ARG A 11 -7.74 -0.44 3.44
C ARG A 11 -7.99 -1.77 2.74
N VAL A 12 -7.62 -1.90 1.47
CA VAL A 12 -7.79 -3.14 0.69
C VAL A 12 -7.03 -4.30 1.35
N ILE A 13 -5.80 -4.07 1.79
CA ILE A 13 -4.98 -5.09 2.45
C ILE A 13 -5.54 -5.41 3.85
N ALA A 14 -6.04 -4.43 4.58
CA ALA A 14 -6.67 -4.64 5.88
C ALA A 14 -7.94 -5.51 5.78
N PHE A 15 -8.76 -5.31 4.75
CA PHE A 15 -9.92 -6.17 4.46
C PHE A 15 -9.49 -7.60 4.12
N ALA A 16 -8.49 -7.77 3.27
CA ALA A 16 -7.94 -9.08 2.96
C ALA A 16 -7.44 -9.82 4.20
N ARG A 17 -6.81 -9.10 5.15
CA ARG A 17 -6.32 -9.66 6.43
C ARG A 17 -7.43 -10.29 7.27
N ILE A 18 -8.64 -9.75 7.21
CA ILE A 18 -9.81 -10.28 7.94
C ILE A 18 -10.68 -11.21 7.08
N GLY A 19 -10.17 -11.65 5.93
CA GLY A 19 -10.83 -12.61 5.05
C GLY A 19 -11.89 -12.00 4.11
N LEU A 20 -12.02 -10.67 4.08
CA LEU A 20 -12.95 -10.00 3.18
C LEU A 20 -12.32 -9.88 1.78
N ARG A 21 -13.09 -10.28 0.76
CA ARG A 21 -12.70 -10.10 -0.64
C ARG A 21 -13.13 -8.72 -1.11
N THR A 22 -12.17 -7.92 -1.52
CA THR A 22 -12.39 -6.65 -2.22
C THR A 22 -12.69 -6.89 -3.68
N SER A 23 -13.42 -5.95 -4.31
CA SER A 23 -13.73 -6.06 -5.74
C SER A 23 -12.44 -6.00 -6.58
N PRO A 24 -12.41 -6.65 -7.77
CA PRO A 24 -11.27 -6.50 -8.69
C PRO A 24 -10.98 -5.04 -9.05
N ALA A 25 -12.01 -4.21 -9.15
CA ALA A 25 -11.87 -2.78 -9.43
C ALA A 25 -11.12 -2.04 -8.30
N ASP A 26 -11.43 -2.34 -7.04
CA ASP A 26 -10.76 -1.75 -5.88
C ASP A 26 -9.30 -2.23 -5.77
N ILE A 27 -9.03 -3.49 -6.09
CA ILE A 27 -7.67 -4.05 -6.11
C ILE A 27 -6.82 -3.33 -7.15
N GLU A 28 -7.33 -3.18 -8.38
CA GLU A 28 -6.62 -2.47 -9.45
C GLU A 28 -6.47 -0.97 -9.14
N ALA A 29 -7.45 -0.35 -8.50
CA ALA A 29 -7.34 1.03 -8.03
C ALA A 29 -6.25 1.18 -6.96
N ALA A 30 -6.21 0.29 -5.97
CA ALA A 30 -5.16 0.25 -4.96
C ALA A 30 -3.77 0.06 -5.58
N ILE A 31 -3.62 -0.80 -6.59
CA ILE A 31 -2.34 -0.97 -7.29
C ILE A 31 -1.90 0.33 -7.96
N ARG A 32 -2.82 1.02 -8.66
CA ARG A 32 -2.51 2.32 -9.29
C ARG A 32 -2.10 3.37 -8.28
N CYS A 33 -2.80 3.47 -7.15
CA CYS A 33 -2.44 4.40 -6.09
C CYS A 33 -1.06 4.08 -5.49
N LEU A 34 -0.76 2.79 -5.28
CA LEU A 34 0.56 2.36 -4.80
C LEU A 34 1.67 2.69 -5.81
N ASP A 35 1.46 2.43 -7.10
CA ASP A 35 2.43 2.77 -8.16
C ASP A 35 2.68 4.28 -8.24
N GLN A 36 1.63 5.10 -8.11
CA GLN A 36 1.77 6.56 -8.03
C GLN A 36 2.58 6.98 -6.81
N ALA A 37 2.30 6.41 -5.63
CA ALA A 37 3.07 6.70 -4.41
C ALA A 37 4.54 6.33 -4.56
N GLN A 38 4.85 5.16 -5.15
CA GLN A 38 6.23 4.75 -5.43
C GLN A 38 6.94 5.72 -6.37
N ASN A 39 6.25 6.22 -7.39
CA ASN A 39 6.80 7.21 -8.31
C ASN A 39 7.03 8.56 -7.61
N SER A 40 6.08 9.04 -6.82
CA SER A 40 6.23 10.28 -6.03
C SER A 40 7.44 10.21 -5.10
N MET A 41 7.62 9.11 -4.36
CA MET A 41 8.79 8.91 -3.50
C MET A 41 10.10 8.95 -4.30
N ARG A 42 10.16 8.24 -5.43
CA ARG A 42 11.35 8.21 -6.30
C ARG A 42 11.67 9.57 -6.89
N SER A 43 10.66 10.32 -7.32
CA SER A 43 10.82 11.69 -7.83
C SER A 43 11.32 12.65 -6.75
N ALA A 44 11.01 12.40 -5.48
CA ALA A 44 11.56 13.11 -4.33
C ALA A 44 12.94 12.59 -3.88
N GLY A 45 13.56 11.67 -4.62
CA GLY A 45 14.87 11.08 -4.28
C GLY A 45 14.81 10.06 -3.13
N GLN A 46 13.62 9.63 -2.71
CA GLN A 46 13.42 8.69 -1.62
C GLN A 46 13.34 7.24 -2.14
N SER A 47 13.74 6.29 -1.29
CA SER A 47 13.60 4.87 -1.57
C SER A 47 12.17 4.39 -1.35
N ALA A 48 11.58 3.73 -2.36
CA ALA A 48 10.24 3.16 -2.29
C ALA A 48 10.20 1.69 -1.80
N VAL A 49 11.31 1.17 -1.24
CA VAL A 49 11.44 -0.23 -0.79
C VAL A 49 10.44 -0.58 0.32
N ALA A 50 10.10 0.39 1.17
CA ALA A 50 9.10 0.21 2.22
C ALA A 50 7.71 -0.20 1.67
N LEU A 51 7.41 0.12 0.41
CA LEU A 51 6.14 -0.23 -0.23
C LEU A 51 6.11 -1.65 -0.83
N HIS A 52 7.23 -2.39 -0.82
CA HIS A 52 7.28 -3.75 -1.39
C HIS A 52 6.33 -4.76 -0.74
N PRO A 53 6.17 -4.81 0.60
CA PRO A 53 5.21 -5.74 1.21
C PRO A 53 3.77 -5.47 0.77
N ALA A 54 3.39 -4.19 0.61
CA ALA A 54 2.09 -3.82 0.07
C ALA A 54 1.92 -4.26 -1.39
N ARG A 55 2.96 -4.10 -2.21
CA ARG A 55 2.97 -4.58 -3.60
C ARG A 55 2.79 -6.09 -3.69
N ALA A 56 3.45 -6.85 -2.81
CA ALA A 56 3.29 -8.30 -2.74
C ALA A 56 1.87 -8.70 -2.33
N ALA A 57 1.29 -8.04 -1.32
CA ALA A 57 -0.08 -8.29 -0.88
C ALA A 57 -1.11 -8.04 -1.99
N LEU A 58 -1.01 -6.89 -2.68
CA LEU A 58 -1.90 -6.54 -3.79
C LEU A 58 -1.72 -7.47 -4.98
N ALA A 59 -0.49 -7.93 -5.25
CA ALA A 59 -0.26 -8.94 -6.28
C ALA A 59 -1.01 -10.24 -5.96
N SER A 60 -0.95 -10.76 -4.73
CA SER A 60 -1.75 -11.95 -4.38
C SER A 60 -3.24 -11.75 -4.65
N LEU A 61 -3.79 -10.60 -4.24
CA LEU A 61 -5.19 -10.26 -4.44
C LEU A 61 -5.58 -10.17 -5.91
N ARG A 62 -4.73 -9.58 -6.75
CA ARG A 62 -4.94 -9.45 -8.19
C ARG A 62 -5.09 -10.82 -8.87
N TRP A 63 -4.37 -11.82 -8.39
CA TRP A 63 -4.44 -13.20 -8.89
C TRP A 63 -5.56 -14.03 -8.24
N GLY A 64 -6.41 -13.40 -7.41
CA GLY A 64 -7.54 -14.06 -6.75
C GLY A 64 -7.16 -14.83 -5.48
N HIS A 65 -5.94 -14.67 -4.98
CA HIS A 65 -5.46 -15.30 -3.76
C HIS A 65 -5.54 -14.34 -2.57
N LEU A 66 -5.89 -14.87 -1.40
CA LEU A 66 -5.74 -14.09 -0.17
C LEU A 66 -4.26 -14.11 0.25
N PRO A 67 -3.64 -12.92 0.45
CA PRO A 67 -2.28 -12.85 0.98
C PRO A 67 -2.19 -13.46 2.38
N HIS A 68 -1.02 -14.04 2.70
CA HIS A 68 -0.77 -14.57 4.04
C HIS A 68 -0.91 -13.48 5.10
N ARG A 69 -1.37 -13.84 6.30
CA ARG A 69 -1.61 -12.89 7.40
C ARG A 69 -0.39 -12.02 7.69
N ASP A 70 0.80 -12.62 7.71
CA ASP A 70 2.05 -11.91 8.00
C ASP A 70 2.44 -10.90 6.92
N VAL A 71 2.10 -11.19 5.66
CA VAL A 71 2.29 -10.27 4.54
C VAL A 71 1.37 -9.07 4.70
N CYS A 72 0.10 -9.28 5.08
CA CYS A 72 -0.81 -8.18 5.38
C CYS A 72 -0.35 -7.31 6.54
N ILE A 73 0.14 -7.93 7.63
CA ILE A 73 0.66 -7.19 8.80
C ILE A 73 1.87 -6.34 8.41
N SER A 74 2.82 -6.94 7.69
CA SER A 74 4.02 -6.23 7.21
C SER A 74 3.64 -5.09 6.27
N ALA A 75 2.72 -5.33 5.34
CA ALA A 75 2.24 -4.32 4.40
C ALA A 75 1.59 -3.12 5.09
N VAL A 76 0.61 -3.36 5.98
CA VAL A 76 -0.07 -2.27 6.70
C VAL A 76 0.90 -1.50 7.58
N SER A 77 1.83 -2.18 8.25
CA SER A 77 2.84 -1.54 9.11
C SER A 77 3.79 -0.65 8.29
N SER A 78 4.27 -1.15 7.15
CA SER A 78 5.15 -0.36 6.28
C SER A 78 4.43 0.81 5.63
N LEU A 79 3.17 0.65 5.23
CA LEU A 79 2.36 1.75 4.72
C LEU A 79 2.19 2.85 5.77
N GLY A 80 1.81 2.49 6.99
CA GLY A 80 1.69 3.44 8.09
C GLY A 80 3.00 4.18 8.39
N ALA A 81 4.14 3.48 8.36
CA ALA A 81 5.45 4.11 8.54
C ALA A 81 5.77 5.14 7.44
N VAL A 82 5.46 4.83 6.18
CA VAL A 82 5.64 5.79 5.06
C VAL A 82 4.71 6.99 5.21
N MET A 83 3.48 6.78 5.66
CA MET A 83 2.51 7.87 5.84
C MET A 83 2.95 8.86 6.93
N VAL A 84 3.43 8.35 8.07
CA VAL A 84 3.99 9.18 9.16
C VAL A 84 5.25 9.93 8.71
N LEU A 85 6.14 9.28 7.95
CA LEU A 85 7.31 9.95 7.41
C LEU A 85 6.95 11.02 6.37
N GLY A 86 5.92 10.79 5.55
CA GLY A 86 5.41 11.75 4.58
C GLY A 86 4.92 13.04 5.24
N GLU A 87 4.18 12.93 6.35
CA GLU A 87 3.71 14.08 7.13
C GLU A 87 4.87 14.93 7.66
N SER A 88 5.92 14.30 8.18
CA SER A 88 7.07 15.00 8.74
C SER A 88 7.89 15.82 7.74
N VAL A 89 7.79 15.51 6.44
CA VAL A 89 8.50 16.23 5.35
C VAL A 89 7.65 17.39 4.82
N GLU A 90 6.33 17.36 5.00
CA GLU A 90 5.43 18.43 4.54
C GLU A 90 5.35 19.61 5.54
N GLU A 91 5.76 19.42 6.80
CA GLU A 91 5.80 20.46 7.85
C GLU A 91 7.08 21.32 7.87
N THR A 92 8.08 21.00 7.03
CA THR A 92 9.37 21.72 6.93
C THR A 92 9.52 22.49 5.63
#